data_AF-A0A7S0WR76-F1
#
_entry.id   AF-A0A7S0WR76-F1
#
_cell.length_a   1.000
_cell.length_b   1.000
_cell.length_c   1.000
_cell.angle_alpha   90.00
_cell.angle_beta   90.00
_cell.angle_gamma   90.00
#
_symmetry.space_group_name_H-M   'P 1'
#
loop_
_entity.id
_entity.type
_entity.pdbx_description
1 polymer ?
#
loop_
_entity_poly.entity_id
_entity_poly.type
_entity_poly.pdbx_seq_one_letter_code
_entity_poly.pdbx_strand_id
1 'polypeptide(L)'
;TMAAQLDAEQADRLVLHNVIGKGACGKVYRAEWRGLSVAVKTVVFNSADTGPGSTYARVINEAALCTSLNHVNVAATYHYDVKTMCTLQELQGGGGADHTQLIV
;
A
#
# COMPACT_ATOMS: atom_id res chain seq x y z
N THR A 1 -29.25 6.18 1.79
CA THR A 1 -29.50 6.45 3.22
C THR A 1 -28.17 6.47 3.95
N MET A 2 -27.98 7.35 4.93
CA MET A 2 -26.71 7.52 5.66
C MET A 2 -26.16 6.21 6.26
N ALA A 3 -27.03 5.27 6.64
CA ALA A 3 -26.65 3.92 7.09
C ALA A 3 -25.90 3.08 6.03
N ALA A 4 -26.35 3.10 4.78
CA ALA A 4 -25.72 2.34 3.70
C ALA A 4 -24.31 2.85 3.36
N GLN A 5 -24.05 4.14 3.59
CA GLN A 5 -22.74 4.73 3.36
C GLN A 5 -21.73 4.32 4.46
N LEU A 6 -22.20 4.24 5.71
CA LEU A 6 -21.39 3.75 6.83
C LEU A 6 -21.05 2.27 6.69
N ASP A 7 -22.01 1.45 6.23
CA ASP A 7 -21.76 0.04 5.93
C ASP A 7 -20.77 -0.15 4.77
N ALA A 8 -20.84 0.69 3.74
CA ALA A 8 -19.91 0.66 2.61
C ALA A 8 -18.47 1.05 3.01
N GLU A 9 -18.31 2.09 3.84
CA GLU A 9 -16.99 2.45 4.38
C GLU A 9 -16.42 1.37 5.30
N GLN A 10 -17.27 0.74 6.12
CA GLN A 10 -16.83 -0.38 6.96
C GLN A 10 -16.48 -1.62 6.14
N ALA A 11 -17.19 -1.87 5.04
CA ALA A 11 -16.85 -2.93 4.11
C ALA A 11 -15.46 -2.72 3.50
N ASP A 12 -15.09 -1.48 3.17
CA ASP A 12 -13.79 -1.18 2.54
C ASP A 12 -12.61 -1.08 3.52
N ARG A 13 -12.87 -1.21 4.83
CA ARG A 13 -11.85 -1.06 5.86
C ARG A 13 -10.78 -2.16 5.78
N LEU A 14 -9.52 -1.76 5.58
CA LEU A 14 -8.35 -2.62 5.70
C LEU A 14 -7.89 -2.70 7.16
N VAL A 15 -7.79 -3.91 7.71
CA VAL A 15 -7.28 -4.16 9.07
C VAL A 15 -5.94 -4.90 9.00
N LEU A 16 -4.85 -4.22 9.34
CA LEU A 16 -3.51 -4.82 9.39
C LEU A 16 -3.31 -5.60 10.70
N HIS A 17 -2.69 -6.78 10.60
CA HIS A 17 -2.27 -7.61 11.73
C HIS A 17 -0.74 -7.65 11.83
N ASN A 18 -0.17 -8.83 12.13
CA ASN A 18 1.25 -9.02 12.31
C ASN A 18 2.02 -9.06 10.96
N VAL A 19 3.31 -8.75 11.03
CA VAL A 19 4.23 -8.94 9.91
C VAL A 19 4.44 -10.44 9.69
N ILE A 20 4.32 -10.88 8.44
CA ILE A 20 4.55 -12.26 7.97
C ILE A 20 5.78 -12.37 7.06
N GLY A 21 6.31 -11.24 6.56
CA GLY A 21 7.52 -11.20 5.75
C GLY A 21 8.25 -9.87 5.84
N LYS A 22 9.58 -9.90 5.74
CA LYS A 22 10.44 -8.71 5.69
C LYS A 22 11.59 -8.96 4.71
N GLY A 23 11.90 -7.98 3.88
CA GLY A 23 13.02 -8.05 2.95
C GLY A 23 13.40 -6.68 2.40
N ALA A 24 14.27 -6.67 1.39
CA ALA A 24 14.72 -5.43 0.74
C ALA A 24 13.57 -4.63 0.11
N CYS A 25 12.51 -5.32 -0.33
CA CYS A 25 11.32 -4.71 -0.92
C CYS A 25 10.28 -4.24 0.13
N GLY A 26 10.65 -4.21 1.41
CA GLY A 26 9.77 -3.76 2.49
C GLY A 26 9.20 -4.89 3.35
N LYS A 27 7.99 -4.69 3.86
CA LYS A 27 7.32 -5.60 4.81
C LYS A 27 6.05 -6.14 4.20
N VAL A 28 5.68 -7.36 4.59
CA VAL A 28 4.41 -7.99 4.24
C VAL A 28 3.65 -8.27 5.53
N TYR A 29 2.42 -7.77 5.62
CA TYR A 29 1.54 -7.96 6.77
C TYR A 29 0.44 -8.96 6.42
N ARG A 30 0.05 -9.78 7.38
CA ARG A 30 -1.27 -10.43 7.33
C ARG A 30 -2.31 -9.36 7.59
N ALA A 31 -3.41 -9.39 6.86
CA ALA A 31 -4.50 -8.43 7.02
C ALA A 31 -5.87 -9.06 6.72
N GLU A 32 -6.92 -8.32 7.05
CA GLU A 32 -8.29 -8.60 6.64
C GLU A 32 -8.83 -7.40 5.85
N TRP A 33 -9.42 -7.65 4.68
CA TRP A 33 -10.04 -6.64 3.83
C TRP A 33 -11.32 -7.18 3.21
N ARG A 34 -12.45 -6.48 3.40
CA ARG A 34 -13.77 -6.92 2.91
C ARG A 34 -14.12 -8.37 3.34
N GLY A 35 -13.68 -8.79 4.54
CA GLY A 35 -13.85 -10.14 5.07
C GLY A 35 -12.92 -11.21 4.48
N LEU A 36 -11.98 -10.83 3.60
CA LEU A 36 -10.97 -11.71 3.02
C LEU A 36 -9.67 -11.61 3.82
N SER A 37 -9.06 -12.76 4.13
CA SER A 37 -7.68 -12.76 4.64
C SER A 37 -6.72 -12.50 3.48
N VAL A 38 -5.95 -11.43 3.59
CA VAL A 38 -5.03 -10.96 2.54
C VAL A 38 -3.63 -10.78 3.08
N ALA A 39 -2.66 -10.71 2.16
CA ALA A 39 -1.31 -10.26 2.44
C ALA A 39 -1.16 -8.84 1.91
N VAL A 40 -0.66 -7.92 2.74
CA VAL A 40 -0.41 -6.53 2.35
C VAL A 40 1.08 -6.30 2.25
N LYS A 41 1.58 -6.05 1.05
CA LYS A 41 2.98 -5.65 0.83
C LYS A 41 3.08 -4.13 0.94
N THR A 42 3.99 -3.67 1.80
CA THR A 42 4.24 -2.25 2.04
C THR A 42 5.63 -1.88 1.54
N VAL A 43 5.71 -0.95 0.59
CA VAL A 43 6.97 -0.38 0.10
C VAL A 43 7.04 1.08 0.49
N VAL A 44 8.14 1.51 1.09
CA VAL A 44 8.35 2.90 1.51
C VAL A 44 9.47 3.49 0.65
N PHE A 45 9.21 4.64 0.05
CA PHE A 45 10.17 5.35 -0.80
C PHE A 45 10.00 6.86 -0.66
N ASN A 46 11.02 7.62 -1.07
CA ASN A 46 10.99 9.07 -1.05
C ASN A 46 10.11 9.61 -2.18
N SER A 47 9.14 10.48 -1.87
CA SER A 47 8.24 11.10 -2.86
C SER A 47 8.97 12.00 -3.87
N ALA A 48 10.18 12.47 -3.54
CA ALA A 48 11.01 13.24 -4.47
C ALA A 48 11.64 12.36 -5.58
N ASP A 49 11.72 11.04 -5.39
CA ASP A 49 12.28 10.09 -6.35
C ASP A 49 11.19 9.61 -7.32
N THR A 50 10.77 10.47 -8.26
CA THR A 50 9.69 10.21 -9.24
C THR A 50 10.17 10.11 -10.69
N GLY A 51 11.47 10.32 -10.95
CA GLY A 51 12.03 10.31 -12.30
C GLY A 51 12.01 8.94 -13.00
N PRO A 52 12.35 8.87 -14.30
CA PRO A 52 12.50 7.61 -15.01
C PRO A 52 13.53 6.69 -14.33
N GLY A 53 13.15 5.46 -14.04
CA GLY A 53 14.01 4.49 -13.34
C GLY A 53 14.04 4.63 -11.82
N SER A 54 13.30 5.62 -11.26
CA SER A 54 13.10 5.81 -9.82
C SER A 54 12.46 4.61 -9.14
N THR A 55 12.56 4.59 -7.81
CA THR A 55 11.86 3.62 -6.97
C THR A 55 10.35 3.75 -7.15
N TYR A 56 9.82 4.98 -7.21
CA TYR A 56 8.40 5.23 -7.46
C TYR A 56 7.94 4.58 -8.77
N ALA A 57 8.60 4.89 -9.89
CA ALA A 57 8.20 4.37 -11.19
C ALA A 57 8.22 2.83 -11.24
N ARG A 58 9.21 2.20 -10.60
CA ARG A 58 9.30 0.73 -10.49
C ARG A 58 8.16 0.15 -9.66
N VAL A 59 7.87 0.77 -8.52
CA VAL A 59 6.84 0.33 -7.57
C VAL A 59 5.44 0.46 -8.19
N ILE A 60 5.16 1.56 -8.88
CA ILE A 60 3.89 1.75 -9.62
C ILE A 60 3.77 0.73 -10.75
N ASN A 61 4.83 0.50 -11.52
CA ASN A 61 4.81 -0.48 -12.60
C ASN A 61 4.58 -1.91 -12.06
N GLU A 62 5.26 -2.28 -10.97
CA GLU A 62 5.04 -3.57 -10.29
C GLU A 62 3.59 -3.73 -9.86
N ALA A 63 3.00 -2.71 -9.21
CA ALA A 63 1.60 -2.74 -8.77
C ALA A 63 0.61 -2.91 -9.95
N ALA A 64 0.82 -2.14 -11.01
CA ALA A 64 -0.03 -2.20 -12.21
C ALA A 64 0.07 -3.56 -12.90
N LEU A 65 1.29 -4.09 -13.06
CA LEU A 65 1.52 -5.42 -13.63
C LEU A 65 0.89 -6.52 -12.77
N CYS A 66 1.12 -6.51 -11.46
CA CYS A 66 0.53 -7.49 -10.54
C CYS A 66 -1.00 -7.47 -10.56
N THR A 67 -1.61 -6.29 -10.68
CA THR A 67 -3.08 -6.13 -10.80
C THR A 67 -3.61 -6.68 -12.14
N SER A 68 -2.80 -6.68 -13.20
CA SER A 68 -3.18 -7.24 -14.50
C SER A 68 -3.15 -8.77 -14.56
N LEU A 69 -2.53 -9.43 -13.58
CA LEU A 69 -2.40 -10.89 -13.53
C LEU A 69 -3.63 -11.52 -12.85
N ASN A 70 -4.44 -12.24 -13.62
CA ASN A 70 -5.58 -13.01 -13.12
C ASN A 70 -5.52 -14.45 -13.62
N HIS A 71 -4.97 -15.35 -12.82
CA HIS A 71 -4.82 -16.75 -13.17
C HIS A 71 -4.86 -17.62 -11.90
N VAL A 72 -5.42 -18.83 -12.00
CA VAL A 72 -5.65 -19.74 -10.84
C VAL A 72 -4.39 -20.08 -10.05
N ASN A 73 -3.22 -20.12 -10.72
CA ASN A 73 -1.93 -20.45 -10.10
C ASN A 73 -1.06 -19.21 -9.81
N VAL A 74 -1.63 -18.00 -9.86
CA VAL A 74 -0.93 -16.75 -9.54
C VAL A 74 -1.72 -16.04 -8.45
N ALA A 75 -1.02 -15.54 -7.43
CA ALA A 75 -1.65 -14.78 -6.37
C ALA A 75 -2.27 -13.50 -6.95
N ALA A 76 -3.58 -13.31 -6.75
CA ALA A 76 -4.30 -12.15 -7.25
C ALA A 76 -3.93 -10.90 -6.42
N THR A 77 -3.71 -9.79 -7.13
CA THR A 77 -3.62 -8.47 -6.52
C THR A 77 -4.96 -7.77 -6.68
N TYR A 78 -5.61 -7.42 -5.57
CA TYR A 78 -6.96 -6.87 -5.61
C TYR A 78 -7.01 -5.36 -5.70
N HIS A 79 -6.06 -4.70 -5.04
CA HIS A 79 -6.03 -3.26 -4.94
C HIS A 79 -4.61 -2.80 -4.68
N TYR A 80 -4.29 -1.58 -5.09
CA TYR A 80 -3.10 -0.91 -4.61
C TYR A 80 -3.36 0.57 -4.36
N ASP A 81 -2.67 1.12 -3.37
CA ASP A 81 -2.81 2.54 -3.02
C ASP A 81 -1.48 3.14 -2.57
N VAL A 82 -1.31 4.43 -2.87
CA VAL A 82 -0.07 5.19 -2.72
C VAL A 82 -0.32 6.31 -1.72
N LYS A 83 0.12 6.12 -0.48
CA LYS A 83 -0.15 7.06 0.63
C LYS A 83 1.09 7.84 1.00
N THR A 84 0.99 9.17 0.97
CA THR A 84 2.04 10.04 1.50
C THR A 84 2.03 10.01 3.02
N MET A 85 3.18 9.71 3.62
CA MET A 85 3.42 9.77 5.06
C MET A 85 4.19 11.05 5.36
N CYS A 86 3.54 12.01 6.00
CA CYS A 86 4.26 13.09 6.67
C CYS A 86 4.86 12.53 7.95
N THR A 87 6.16 12.71 8.14
CA THR A 87 6.79 12.27 9.39
C THR A 87 6.46 13.32 10.46
N LEU A 88 6.09 12.93 11.68
CA LEU A 88 5.78 13.89 12.77
C LEU A 88 6.89 14.93 13.03
N GLN A 89 8.12 14.65 12.60
CA GLN A 89 9.27 15.56 12.62
C GLN A 89 9.03 16.86 11.81
N GLU A 90 8.21 16.81 10.75
CA GLU A 90 7.96 17.93 9.83
C GLU A 90 7.07 19.01 10.45
N LEU A 91 6.24 18.66 11.44
CA LEU A 91 5.41 19.63 12.18
C LEU A 91 6.22 20.55 13.09
N GLN A 92 7.52 20.28 13.31
CA GLN A 92 8.40 21.07 14.18
C GLN A 92 9.55 21.81 13.44
N GLY A 93 9.48 21.95 12.11
CA GLY A 93 10.31 22.94 11.40
C GLY A 93 11.64 22.41 10.82
N GLY A 94 11.64 21.24 10.20
CA GLY A 94 12.75 20.76 9.37
C GLY A 94 12.22 19.99 8.17
N GLY A 95 12.38 20.53 6.97
CA GLY A 95 11.79 19.98 5.75
C GLY A 95 12.42 18.68 5.27
N GLY A 96 11.55 17.81 4.73
CA GLY A 96 11.89 16.90 3.64
C GLY A 96 12.13 15.46 4.07
N ALA A 97 11.05 14.70 4.28
CA ALA A 97 10.91 13.41 3.61
C ALA A 97 9.46 12.91 3.66
N ASP A 98 8.64 13.40 2.73
CA ASP A 98 7.38 12.76 2.36
C ASP A 98 7.70 11.33 1.88
N HIS A 99 7.42 10.35 2.74
CA HIS A 99 7.63 8.95 2.42
C HIS A 99 6.32 8.38 1.90
N THR A 100 6.31 7.91 0.67
CA THR A 100 5.09 7.32 0.11
C THR A 100 5.09 5.82 0.34
N GLN A 101 3.98 5.30 0.88
CA GLN A 101 3.74 3.88 1.07
C GLN A 101 2.85 3.33 -0.04
N LEU A 102 3.34 2.34 -0.80
CA LEU A 102 2.47 1.51 -1.63
C LEU A 102 1.94 0.33 -0.79
N ILE A 103 0.63 0.13 -0.78
CA ILE A 103 -0.05 -1.06 -0.26
C ILE A 103 -0.44 -1.90 -1.49
N VAL A 104 0.03 -3.14 -1.61
CA VAL A 104 -0.40 -4.12 -2.63
C VAL A 104 -1.04 -5.31 -1.93
#